data_AF-A0A7L2SP59-F1
#
_entry.id   AF-A0A7L2SP59-F1
#
_cell.length_a   1.000
_cell.length_b   1.000
_cell.length_c   1.000
_cell.angle_alpha   90.00
_cell.angle_beta   90.00
_cell.angle_gamma   90.00
#
_symmetry.space_group_name_H-M   'P 1'
#
loop_
_entity.id
_entity.type
_entity.pdbx_description
1 polymer ?
#
loop_
_entity_poly.entity_id
_entity_poly.type
_entity_poly.pdbx_seq_one_letter_code
_entity_poly.pdbx_strand_id
1 'polypeptide(L)'
;LLTAHGNSDEIDEPIKELFADVDFAGKYNLMSLNSINWSRIMVQIPHYFYAYFQCAPSLDTTPLPVVEIVVPTGGGGNITAGCIAQKMGLPIRLVTVVNSNDIIHRTVQHGDFSLAECVKTTLASAMDIQEPYNVERILWLLSGSDSCLIKTLMDQFSISKRLKLPEDLHRKLSETLGSCSASDEDIVGAMRRCWEENQYLLCPHSAVAAHYHYSQPHRACLHPKFSCFSFLSSIPRCCLAPASAAKFQDAVLRANLVPQIPPEITALTVMETRSTPLEWGRDWAQELRGRIEAVAQQW
;
A
#
# COMPACT_ATOMS: atom_id res chain seq x y z
N LEU A 1 24.18 -7.25 -5.55
CA LEU A 1 23.37 -6.02 -5.54
C LEU A 1 24.13 -4.93 -6.27
N LEU A 2 23.44 -4.01 -6.93
CA LEU A 2 24.06 -2.83 -7.54
C LEU A 2 23.69 -1.61 -6.69
N THR A 3 24.62 -0.68 -6.54
CA THR A 3 24.41 0.58 -5.81
C THR A 3 24.78 1.74 -6.73
N ALA A 4 23.84 2.63 -7.00
CA ALA A 4 24.09 3.80 -7.84
C ALA A 4 24.03 5.08 -7.01
N HIS A 5 24.87 6.05 -7.37
CA HIS A 5 24.73 7.43 -6.88
C HIS A 5 23.79 8.18 -7.82
N GLY A 6 22.50 8.11 -7.53
CA GLY A 6 21.45 8.74 -8.33
C GLY A 6 20.09 8.65 -7.64
N ASN A 7 19.08 9.31 -8.21
CA ASN A 7 17.70 9.15 -7.76
C ASN A 7 17.05 7.90 -8.40
N SER A 8 15.87 7.49 -7.92
CA SER A 8 15.18 6.29 -8.43
C SER A 8 14.88 6.34 -9.93
N ASP A 9 14.59 7.53 -10.48
CA ASP A 9 14.25 7.69 -11.90
C ASP A 9 15.48 7.47 -12.79
N GLU A 10 16.65 7.95 -12.36
CA GLU A 10 17.94 7.72 -13.03
C GLU A 10 18.32 6.23 -13.04
N ILE A 11 17.96 5.48 -11.99
CA ILE A 11 18.22 4.04 -11.90
C ILE A 11 17.25 3.24 -12.80
N ASP A 12 16.02 3.73 -12.97
CA ASP A 12 14.99 3.09 -13.79
C ASP A 12 15.23 3.22 -15.30
N GLU A 13 15.88 4.30 -15.76
CA GLU A 13 16.17 4.56 -17.17
C GLU A 13 16.93 3.42 -17.88
N PRO A 14 18.11 2.98 -17.40
CA PRO A 14 18.82 1.87 -18.05
C PRO A 14 18.05 0.55 -17.95
N ILE A 15 17.26 0.34 -16.89
CA ILE A 15 16.39 -0.84 -16.78
C ILE A 15 15.33 -0.81 -17.88
N LYS A 16 14.68 0.34 -18.12
CA LYS A 16 13.68 0.51 -19.19
C LYS A 16 14.30 0.25 -20.56
N GLU A 17 15.51 0.72 -20.81
CA GLU A 17 16.24 0.46 -22.06
C GLU A 17 16.44 -1.05 -22.30
N LEU A 18 16.86 -1.80 -21.27
CA LEU A 18 17.06 -3.24 -21.36
C LEU A 18 15.76 -4.00 -21.64
N PHE A 19 14.63 -3.56 -21.06
CA PHE A 19 13.32 -4.15 -21.32
C PHE A 19 12.72 -3.76 -22.69
N ALA A 20 13.13 -2.63 -23.26
CA ALA A 20 12.72 -2.20 -24.59
C ALA A 20 13.40 -3.03 -25.71
N ASP A 21 14.57 -3.59 -25.44
CA ASP A 21 15.24 -4.58 -26.29
C ASP A 21 14.61 -5.96 -26.09
N VAL A 22 13.61 -6.27 -26.92
CA VAL A 22 12.81 -7.50 -26.84
C VAL A 22 13.67 -8.76 -27.06
N ASP A 23 14.69 -8.69 -27.92
CA ASP A 23 15.57 -9.82 -28.20
C ASP A 23 16.46 -10.12 -27.00
N PHE A 24 17.05 -9.09 -26.39
CA PHE A 24 17.86 -9.23 -25.18
C PHE A 24 17.02 -9.70 -23.99
N ALA A 25 15.85 -9.08 -23.79
CA ALA A 25 14.93 -9.43 -22.72
C ALA A 25 14.44 -10.88 -22.83
N GLY A 26 14.12 -11.33 -24.04
CA GLY A 26 13.72 -12.71 -24.32
C GLY A 26 14.87 -13.70 -24.13
N LYS A 27 16.07 -13.40 -24.65
CA LYS A 27 17.25 -14.26 -24.54
C LYS A 27 17.62 -14.58 -23.09
N TYR A 28 17.52 -13.60 -22.19
CA TYR A 28 17.89 -13.75 -20.78
C TYR A 28 16.71 -13.84 -19.81
N ASN A 29 15.47 -14.01 -20.33
CA ASN A 29 14.24 -14.10 -19.53
C ASN A 29 14.10 -12.99 -18.49
N LEU A 30 14.38 -11.74 -18.89
CA LEU A 30 14.31 -10.61 -17.97
C LEU A 30 12.89 -10.46 -17.42
N MET A 31 12.79 -10.32 -16.10
CA MET A 31 11.52 -10.16 -15.40
C MET A 31 11.55 -8.96 -14.46
N SER A 32 10.45 -8.19 -14.44
CA SER A 32 10.24 -7.12 -13.47
C SER A 32 9.33 -7.60 -12.34
N LEU A 33 9.79 -7.40 -11.10
CA LEU A 33 9.01 -7.63 -9.88
C LEU A 33 8.40 -6.32 -9.33
N ASN A 34 8.22 -5.33 -10.21
CA ASN A 34 7.63 -4.04 -9.83
C ASN A 34 6.18 -4.22 -9.34
N SER A 35 5.69 -3.22 -8.62
CA SER A 35 4.42 -3.25 -7.87
C SER A 35 3.17 -3.29 -8.74
N ILE A 36 3.32 -3.22 -10.06
CA ILE A 36 2.27 -3.48 -11.05
C ILE A 36 2.08 -4.98 -11.28
N ASN A 37 3.06 -5.85 -10.98
CA ASN A 37 2.94 -7.29 -11.24
C ASN A 37 1.72 -7.90 -10.52
N TRP A 38 0.82 -8.56 -11.27
CA TRP A 38 -0.41 -9.18 -10.73
C TRP A 38 -0.12 -10.17 -9.59
N SER A 39 0.96 -10.94 -9.70
CA SER A 39 1.36 -11.91 -8.67
C SER A 39 1.53 -11.25 -7.31
N ARG A 40 1.99 -9.99 -7.25
CA ARG A 40 2.11 -9.24 -5.99
C ARG A 40 0.78 -8.93 -5.34
N ILE A 41 -0.29 -8.70 -6.11
CA ILE A 41 -1.65 -8.54 -5.56
C ILE A 41 -2.19 -9.90 -5.16
N MET A 42 -2.04 -10.90 -6.04
CA MET A 42 -2.57 -12.23 -5.84
C MET A 42 -2.10 -12.85 -4.52
N VAL A 43 -0.80 -12.75 -4.20
CA VAL A 43 -0.24 -13.31 -2.95
C VAL A 43 -0.67 -12.55 -1.69
N GLN A 44 -1.27 -11.36 -1.83
CA GLN A 44 -1.82 -10.60 -0.71
C GLN A 44 -3.25 -11.04 -0.37
N ILE A 45 -4.03 -11.57 -1.33
CA ILE A 45 -5.42 -11.98 -1.09
C ILE A 45 -5.56 -12.97 0.10
N PRO A 46 -4.72 -14.02 0.24
CA PRO A 46 -4.88 -14.99 1.34
C PRO A 46 -4.80 -14.38 2.74
N HIS A 47 -4.04 -13.29 2.94
CA HIS A 47 -3.94 -12.70 4.27
C HIS A 47 -5.22 -11.98 4.71
N TYR A 48 -6.10 -11.58 3.78
CA TYR A 48 -7.41 -11.01 4.11
C TYR A 48 -8.34 -12.09 4.68
N PHE A 49 -8.33 -13.28 4.08
CA PHE A 49 -9.07 -14.43 4.60
C PHE A 49 -8.52 -14.85 5.97
N TYR A 50 -7.20 -14.95 6.10
CA TYR A 50 -6.56 -15.24 7.38
C TYR A 50 -6.94 -14.22 8.47
N ALA A 51 -6.80 -12.91 8.19
CA ALA A 51 -7.18 -11.86 9.13
C ALA A 51 -8.67 -11.90 9.49
N TYR A 52 -9.54 -12.16 8.52
CA TYR A 52 -10.97 -12.33 8.75
C TYR A 52 -11.25 -13.46 9.74
N PHE A 53 -10.69 -14.66 9.52
CA PHE A 53 -10.93 -15.81 10.40
C PHE A 53 -10.34 -15.62 11.81
N GLN A 54 -9.29 -14.82 11.95
CA GLN A 54 -8.72 -14.49 13.26
C GLN A 54 -9.55 -13.44 14.03
N CYS A 55 -10.31 -12.60 13.33
CA CYS A 55 -11.08 -11.51 13.94
C CYS A 55 -12.59 -11.79 14.02
N ALA A 56 -13.11 -12.74 13.24
CA ALA A 56 -14.51 -13.09 13.24
C ALA A 56 -14.90 -13.70 14.60
N PRO A 57 -15.94 -13.20 15.28
CA PRO A 57 -16.32 -13.65 16.61
C PRO A 57 -16.89 -15.08 16.61
N SER A 58 -17.54 -15.46 15.52
CA SER A 58 -18.09 -16.80 15.29
C SER A 58 -18.33 -16.99 13.79
N LEU A 59 -18.20 -18.22 13.31
CA LEU A 59 -18.56 -18.61 11.94
C LEU A 59 -19.91 -19.34 11.87
N ASP A 60 -20.61 -19.48 13.00
CA ASP A 60 -21.87 -20.23 13.12
C ASP A 60 -23.10 -19.35 12.84
N THR A 61 -22.91 -18.07 12.53
CA THR A 61 -23.99 -17.12 12.26
C THR A 61 -24.27 -16.98 10.77
N THR A 62 -25.54 -16.81 10.39
CA THR A 62 -25.95 -16.48 9.02
C THR A 62 -26.80 -15.21 9.02
N PRO A 63 -26.39 -14.13 8.31
CA PRO A 63 -25.15 -14.01 7.54
C PRO A 63 -23.90 -14.03 8.45
N LEU A 64 -22.75 -14.36 7.85
CA LEU A 64 -21.45 -14.29 8.52
C LEU A 64 -21.18 -12.88 9.06
N PRO A 65 -20.48 -12.73 10.20
CA PRO A 65 -20.22 -11.42 10.79
C PRO A 65 -19.28 -10.62 9.89
N VAL A 66 -19.50 -9.30 9.84
CA VAL A 66 -18.63 -8.39 9.12
C VAL A 66 -17.40 -8.07 9.96
N VAL A 67 -16.22 -8.03 9.34
CA VAL A 67 -14.97 -7.52 9.95
C VAL A 67 -14.52 -6.27 9.19
N GLU A 68 -14.14 -5.22 9.91
CA GLU A 68 -13.51 -4.04 9.31
C GLU A 68 -12.00 -4.25 9.19
N ILE A 69 -11.45 -4.09 7.99
CA ILE A 69 -10.01 -4.18 7.72
C ILE A 69 -9.51 -2.80 7.30
N VAL A 70 -8.58 -2.27 8.09
CA VAL A 70 -7.98 -0.95 7.91
C VAL A 70 -6.58 -1.12 7.32
N VAL A 71 -6.38 -0.52 6.16
CA VAL A 71 -5.21 -0.74 5.31
C VAL A 71 -4.43 0.57 5.17
N PRO A 72 -3.22 0.68 5.72
CA PRO A 72 -2.34 1.80 5.43
C PRO A 72 -1.92 1.70 3.95
N THR A 73 -2.27 2.70 3.16
CA THR A 73 -2.24 2.61 1.69
C THR A 73 -1.39 3.71 1.08
N GLY A 74 -0.40 3.30 0.27
CA GLY A 74 0.31 4.17 -0.68
C GLY A 74 -0.10 3.82 -2.11
N GLY A 75 0.65 2.94 -2.78
CA GLY A 75 0.44 2.58 -4.19
C GLY A 75 -0.80 1.70 -4.49
N GLY A 76 -1.71 1.50 -3.53
CA GLY A 76 -3.00 0.83 -3.73
C GLY A 76 -3.00 -0.71 -3.79
N GLY A 77 -1.85 -1.39 -3.91
CA GLY A 77 -1.83 -2.83 -4.20
C GLY A 77 -2.47 -3.72 -3.12
N ASN A 78 -2.25 -3.40 -1.84
CA ASN A 78 -2.83 -4.14 -0.72
C ASN A 78 -4.36 -3.96 -0.65
N ILE A 79 -4.84 -2.72 -0.72
CA ILE A 79 -6.28 -2.43 -0.71
C ILE A 79 -6.99 -3.03 -1.94
N THR A 80 -6.34 -3.10 -3.11
CA THR A 80 -6.86 -3.82 -4.28
C THR A 80 -7.05 -5.32 -3.98
N ALA A 81 -6.11 -5.96 -3.29
CA ALA A 81 -6.27 -7.36 -2.86
C ALA A 81 -7.46 -7.53 -1.91
N GLY A 82 -7.68 -6.56 -1.02
CA GLY A 82 -8.88 -6.50 -0.17
C GLY A 82 -10.17 -6.42 -0.98
N CYS A 83 -10.25 -5.52 -1.97
CA CYS A 83 -11.42 -5.42 -2.86
C CYS A 83 -11.70 -6.72 -3.61
N ILE A 84 -10.65 -7.43 -4.02
CA ILE A 84 -10.78 -8.74 -4.67
C ILE A 84 -11.33 -9.77 -3.67
N ALA A 85 -10.77 -9.84 -2.46
CA ALA A 85 -11.27 -10.75 -1.41
C ALA A 85 -12.75 -10.48 -1.08
N GLN A 86 -13.16 -9.21 -1.01
CA GLN A 86 -14.56 -8.83 -0.82
C GLN A 86 -15.45 -9.30 -1.99
N LYS A 87 -15.00 -9.13 -3.24
CA LYS A 87 -15.70 -9.65 -4.43
C LYS A 87 -15.77 -11.18 -4.49
N MET A 88 -14.82 -11.89 -3.87
CA MET A 88 -14.85 -13.34 -3.71
C MET A 88 -15.91 -13.79 -2.67
N GLY A 89 -16.54 -12.86 -1.95
CA GLY A 89 -17.61 -13.14 -0.98
C GLY A 89 -17.18 -13.03 0.49
N LEU A 90 -15.95 -12.59 0.77
CA LEU A 90 -15.50 -12.38 2.15
C LEU A 90 -16.24 -11.17 2.76
N PRO A 91 -16.95 -11.31 3.89
CA PRO A 91 -17.77 -10.24 4.47
C PRO A 91 -16.89 -9.25 5.24
N ILE A 92 -16.17 -8.41 4.50
CA ILE A 92 -15.27 -7.40 5.05
C ILE A 92 -15.72 -5.98 4.67
N ARG A 93 -15.54 -5.05 5.60
CA ARG A 93 -15.57 -3.60 5.32
C ARG A 93 -14.14 -3.11 5.19
N LEU A 94 -13.84 -2.46 4.08
CA LEU A 94 -12.48 -2.00 3.79
C LEU A 94 -12.35 -0.51 4.09
N VAL A 95 -11.26 -0.14 4.75
CA VAL A 95 -10.89 1.26 4.97
C VAL A 95 -9.46 1.48 4.50
N THR A 96 -9.27 2.45 3.62
CA THR A 96 -7.93 2.91 3.22
C THR A 96 -7.53 4.10 4.06
N VAL A 97 -6.36 4.04 4.70
CA VAL A 97 -5.80 5.18 5.43
C VAL A 97 -4.51 5.60 4.76
N VAL A 98 -4.44 6.86 4.35
CA VAL A 98 -3.29 7.47 3.68
C VAL A 98 -2.59 8.43 4.63
N ASN A 99 -1.35 8.81 4.30
CA ASN A 99 -0.69 9.94 4.96
C ASN A 99 -1.05 11.26 4.26
N SER A 100 -0.30 12.33 4.51
CA SER A 100 -0.44 13.63 3.85
C SER A 100 -0.42 13.62 2.31
N ASN A 101 -0.01 12.51 1.67
CA ASN A 101 -0.18 12.25 0.24
C ASN A 101 -1.52 11.55 0.00
N ASP A 102 -2.56 12.37 -0.12
CA ASP A 102 -3.94 11.97 0.17
C ASP A 102 -4.82 11.69 -1.05
N ILE A 103 -4.22 11.48 -2.23
CA ILE A 103 -4.97 11.32 -3.50
C ILE A 103 -6.06 10.26 -3.42
N ILE A 104 -5.79 9.11 -2.78
CA ILE A 104 -6.79 8.04 -2.63
C ILE A 104 -7.94 8.50 -1.72
N HIS A 105 -7.64 9.23 -0.64
CA HIS A 105 -8.67 9.76 0.25
C HIS A 105 -9.57 10.76 -0.48
N ARG A 106 -9.00 11.73 -1.22
CA ARG A 106 -9.77 12.68 -2.04
C ARG A 106 -10.57 12.00 -3.15
N THR A 107 -10.05 10.92 -3.71
CA THR A 107 -10.76 10.11 -4.73
C THR A 107 -11.97 9.42 -4.13
N VAL A 108 -11.83 8.81 -2.94
CA VAL A 108 -12.94 8.15 -2.25
C VAL A 108 -13.98 9.16 -1.76
N GLN A 109 -13.55 10.28 -1.18
CA GLN A 109 -14.49 11.28 -0.60
C GLN A 109 -15.16 12.14 -1.65
N HIS A 110 -14.42 12.55 -2.68
CA HIS A 110 -14.86 13.59 -3.60
C HIS A 110 -14.75 13.18 -5.07
N GLY A 111 -14.29 11.97 -5.41
CA GLY A 111 -14.08 11.56 -6.79
C GLY A 111 -12.93 12.32 -7.47
N ASP A 112 -12.09 13.02 -6.72
CA ASP A 112 -10.95 13.78 -7.23
C ASP A 112 -9.67 12.93 -7.21
N PHE A 113 -9.30 12.41 -8.38
CA PHE A 113 -8.10 11.63 -8.65
C PHE A 113 -7.06 12.50 -9.38
N SER A 114 -6.58 13.51 -8.67
CA SER A 114 -5.58 14.47 -9.19
C SER A 114 -4.27 14.41 -8.40
N LEU A 115 -3.14 14.49 -9.10
CA LEU A 115 -1.84 14.66 -8.45
C LEU A 115 -1.78 16.00 -7.69
N ALA A 116 -1.04 16.02 -6.58
CA ALA A 116 -0.66 17.26 -5.92
C ALA A 116 0.59 17.85 -6.59
N GLU A 117 0.96 19.09 -6.28
CA GLU A 117 2.12 19.74 -6.90
C GLU A 117 3.45 19.04 -6.57
N CYS A 118 3.59 18.53 -5.35
CA CYS A 118 4.80 17.84 -4.91
C CYS A 118 4.49 16.72 -3.90
N VAL A 119 5.31 15.67 -3.93
CA VAL A 119 5.26 14.60 -2.93
C VAL A 119 5.67 15.19 -1.59
N LYS A 120 4.86 14.99 -0.55
CA LYS A 120 5.20 15.41 0.80
C LYS A 120 5.96 14.27 1.48
N THR A 121 7.17 14.55 1.95
CA THR A 121 7.92 13.59 2.80
C THR A 121 7.23 13.47 4.16
N THR A 122 6.91 12.25 4.57
CA THR A 122 6.27 11.95 5.86
C THR A 122 7.03 10.91 6.67
N LEU A 123 6.63 10.68 7.92
CA LEU A 123 7.17 9.59 8.73
C LEU A 123 6.85 8.21 8.14
N ALA A 124 5.71 8.08 7.46
CA ALA A 124 5.31 6.87 6.77
C ALA A 124 5.83 6.83 5.32
N SER A 125 7.14 7.01 5.13
CA SER A 125 7.78 7.27 3.83
C SER A 125 7.43 6.30 2.69
N ALA A 126 7.28 5.01 2.97
CA ALA A 126 6.84 4.03 1.95
C ALA A 126 5.41 4.27 1.39
N MET A 127 4.64 5.19 1.98
CA MET A 127 3.32 5.62 1.52
C MET A 127 3.34 6.99 0.83
N ASP A 128 4.51 7.64 0.70
CA ASP A 128 4.67 8.94 0.03
C ASP A 128 4.56 8.78 -1.49
N ILE A 129 3.34 8.48 -1.96
CA ILE A 129 3.03 8.12 -3.33
C ILE A 129 1.93 9.03 -3.83
N GLN A 130 2.19 9.74 -4.92
CA GLN A 130 1.17 10.56 -5.58
C GLN A 130 0.44 9.83 -6.71
N GLU A 131 1.07 8.85 -7.36
CA GLU A 131 0.44 8.09 -8.46
C GLU A 131 0.14 6.66 -7.99
N PRO A 132 -1.06 6.39 -7.46
CA PRO A 132 -1.40 5.09 -6.89
C PRO A 132 -1.83 4.11 -8.00
N TYR A 133 -0.85 3.61 -8.75
CA TYR A 133 -1.01 2.77 -9.95
C TYR A 133 -1.93 1.55 -9.79
N ASN A 134 -2.17 1.02 -8.59
CA ASN A 134 -3.13 -0.08 -8.40
C ASN A 134 -4.60 0.35 -8.22
N VAL A 135 -4.87 1.65 -8.05
CA VAL A 135 -6.25 2.16 -7.94
C VAL A 135 -7.01 1.96 -9.25
N GLU A 136 -6.33 2.01 -10.41
CA GLU A 136 -6.91 1.66 -11.72
C GLU A 136 -7.64 0.31 -11.67
N ARG A 137 -7.07 -0.69 -10.98
CA ARG A 137 -7.67 -2.02 -10.83
C ARG A 137 -8.95 -2.00 -10.02
N ILE A 138 -9.01 -1.17 -8.98
CA ILE A 138 -10.22 -0.99 -8.17
C ILE A 138 -11.30 -0.33 -9.04
N LEU A 139 -10.95 0.72 -9.78
CA LEU A 139 -11.88 1.39 -10.69
C LEU A 139 -12.43 0.42 -11.74
N TRP A 140 -11.58 -0.43 -12.34
CA TRP A 140 -12.00 -1.48 -13.28
C TRP A 140 -12.93 -2.52 -12.64
N LEU A 141 -12.62 -2.98 -11.43
CA LEU A 141 -13.45 -3.91 -10.68
C LEU A 141 -14.83 -3.33 -10.36
N LEU A 142 -14.92 -2.02 -10.12
CA LEU A 142 -16.16 -1.32 -9.78
C LEU A 142 -16.94 -0.84 -11.00
N SER A 143 -16.29 -0.60 -12.14
CA SER A 143 -16.97 -0.29 -13.40
C SER A 143 -17.71 -1.49 -14.00
N GLY A 144 -17.56 -2.68 -13.41
CA GLY A 144 -18.10 -3.92 -13.98
C GLY A 144 -17.20 -4.51 -15.05
N SER A 145 -15.88 -4.32 -14.93
CA SER A 145 -14.89 -4.76 -15.91
C SER A 145 -14.91 -3.99 -17.24
N ASP A 146 -15.40 -2.74 -17.21
CA ASP A 146 -15.42 -1.88 -18.40
C ASP A 146 -14.03 -1.31 -18.70
N SER A 147 -13.27 -2.04 -19.52
CA SER A 147 -11.93 -1.66 -19.93
C SER A 147 -11.90 -0.41 -20.83
N CYS A 148 -12.96 -0.13 -21.59
CA CYS A 148 -13.03 1.04 -22.44
C CYS A 148 -13.12 2.31 -21.60
N LEU A 149 -14.02 2.32 -20.61
CA LEU A 149 -14.16 3.42 -19.67
C LEU A 149 -12.84 3.68 -18.93
N ILE A 150 -12.23 2.64 -18.35
CA ILE A 150 -10.99 2.81 -17.58
C ILE A 150 -9.86 3.31 -18.45
N LYS A 151 -9.71 2.79 -19.68
CA LYS A 151 -8.72 3.30 -20.62
C LYS A 151 -8.93 4.79 -20.89
N THR A 152 -10.15 5.22 -21.20
CA THR A 152 -10.43 6.65 -21.44
C THR A 152 -10.07 7.52 -20.23
N LEU A 153 -10.39 7.08 -19.02
CA LEU A 153 -10.06 7.80 -17.80
C LEU A 153 -8.54 7.89 -17.55
N MET A 154 -7.81 6.79 -17.78
CA MET A 154 -6.36 6.74 -17.60
C MET A 154 -5.62 7.52 -18.69
N ASP A 155 -6.10 7.48 -19.93
CA ASP A 155 -5.57 8.30 -21.04
C ASP A 155 -5.70 9.80 -20.70
N GLN A 156 -6.87 10.24 -20.19
CA GLN A 156 -7.08 11.61 -19.72
C GLN A 156 -6.14 11.96 -18.57
N PHE A 157 -6.06 11.09 -17.56
CA PHE A 157 -5.18 11.30 -16.41
C PHE A 157 -3.70 11.37 -16.81
N SER A 158 -3.26 10.57 -17.78
CA SER A 158 -1.87 10.58 -18.24
C SER A 158 -1.43 11.94 -18.78
N ILE A 159 -2.35 12.65 -19.45
CA ILE A 159 -2.12 13.97 -20.06
C ILE A 159 -2.27 15.09 -19.04
N SER A 160 -3.37 15.12 -18.29
CA SER A 160 -3.73 16.25 -17.42
C SER A 160 -3.18 16.12 -16.00
N LYS A 161 -2.80 14.91 -15.57
CA LYS A 161 -2.51 14.51 -14.18
C LYS A 161 -3.65 14.81 -13.21
N ARG A 162 -4.87 15.01 -13.74
CA ARG A 162 -6.07 15.41 -13.03
C ARG A 162 -7.27 14.67 -13.59
N LEU A 163 -8.02 14.01 -12.73
CA LEU A 163 -9.19 13.24 -13.14
C LEU A 163 -10.31 13.41 -12.12
N LYS A 164 -11.51 13.76 -12.60
CA LYS A 164 -12.74 13.66 -11.82
C LYS A 164 -13.44 12.37 -12.22
N LEU A 165 -13.69 11.48 -11.26
CA LEU A 165 -14.39 10.24 -11.52
C LEU A 165 -15.84 10.51 -11.96
N PRO A 166 -16.39 9.74 -12.92
CA PRO A 166 -17.81 9.74 -13.21
C PRO A 166 -18.63 9.45 -11.95
N GLU A 167 -19.79 10.09 -11.81
CA GLU A 167 -20.61 10.04 -10.59
C GLU A 167 -20.97 8.61 -10.15
N ASP A 168 -21.37 7.75 -11.09
CA ASP A 168 -21.69 6.35 -10.78
C ASP A 168 -20.47 5.57 -10.25
N LEU A 169 -19.29 5.79 -10.86
CA LEU A 169 -18.06 5.12 -10.46
C LEU A 169 -17.57 5.64 -9.09
N HIS A 170 -17.64 6.95 -8.86
CA HIS A 170 -17.34 7.55 -7.56
C HIS A 170 -18.27 7.00 -6.47
N ARG A 171 -19.59 6.97 -6.73
CA ARG A 171 -20.57 6.41 -5.79
C ARG A 171 -20.25 4.97 -5.42
N LYS A 172 -19.98 4.10 -6.40
CA LYS A 172 -19.57 2.70 -6.15
C LYS A 172 -18.28 2.60 -5.35
N LEU A 173 -17.31 3.48 -5.60
CA LEU A 173 -16.06 3.54 -4.84
C LEU A 173 -16.30 3.93 -3.38
N SER A 174 -17.08 4.97 -3.12
CA SER A 174 -17.42 5.44 -1.76
C SER A 174 -18.30 4.45 -0.99
N GLU A 175 -19.15 3.68 -1.68
CA GLU A 175 -19.92 2.59 -1.08
C GLU A 175 -19.04 1.38 -0.72
N THR A 176 -17.93 1.17 -1.44
CA THR A 176 -17.03 0.02 -1.26
C THR A 176 -15.95 0.30 -0.20
N LEU A 177 -15.41 1.52 -0.18
CA LEU A 177 -14.26 1.90 0.65
C LEU A 177 -14.59 3.06 1.59
N GLY A 178 -14.30 2.87 2.88
CA GLY A 178 -14.06 4.01 3.78
C GLY A 178 -12.67 4.59 3.55
N SER A 179 -12.45 5.86 3.90
CA SER A 179 -11.12 6.46 3.83
C SER A 179 -10.84 7.46 4.94
N CYS A 180 -9.55 7.64 5.26
CA CYS A 180 -9.05 8.61 6.22
C CYS A 180 -7.64 9.05 5.82
N SER A 181 -7.24 10.26 6.19
CA SER A 181 -5.88 10.78 6.05
C SER A 181 -5.28 11.04 7.43
N ALA A 182 -4.00 10.74 7.62
CA ALA A 182 -3.26 10.95 8.86
C ALA A 182 -2.06 11.86 8.63
N SER A 183 -1.92 12.90 9.47
CA SER A 183 -0.72 13.74 9.54
C SER A 183 0.43 13.06 10.28
N ASP A 184 1.63 13.65 10.24
CA ASP A 184 2.76 13.13 11.04
C ASP A 184 2.49 13.27 12.54
N GLU A 185 1.76 14.30 12.96
CA GLU A 185 1.30 14.49 14.33
C GLU A 185 0.33 13.37 14.74
N ASP A 186 -0.60 13.00 13.87
CA ASP A 186 -1.54 11.89 14.07
C ASP A 186 -0.80 10.55 14.20
N ILE A 187 0.19 10.31 13.33
CA ILE A 187 1.04 9.10 13.35
C ILE A 187 1.77 9.01 14.68
N VAL A 188 2.45 10.09 15.10
CA VAL A 188 3.18 10.15 16.37
C VAL A 188 2.24 9.94 17.56
N GLY A 189 1.06 10.57 17.54
CA GLY A 189 0.04 10.40 18.58
C GLY A 189 -0.43 8.94 18.69
N ALA A 190 -0.70 8.29 17.55
CA ALA A 190 -1.10 6.89 17.50
C ALA A 190 0.00 5.94 17.99
N MET A 191 1.27 6.21 17.66
CA MET A 191 2.42 5.44 18.17
C MET A 191 2.51 5.51 19.69
N ARG A 192 2.44 6.72 20.27
CA ARG A 192 2.49 6.92 21.73
C ARG A 192 1.32 6.22 22.43
N ARG A 193 0.10 6.46 21.94
CA ARG A 193 -1.11 5.87 22.51
C ARG A 193 -1.07 4.34 22.49
N CYS A 194 -0.62 3.73 21.39
CA CYS A 194 -0.52 2.28 21.31
C CYS A 194 0.52 1.72 22.29
N TRP A 195 1.65 2.39 22.46
CA TRP A 195 2.64 2.03 23.46
C TRP A 195 2.07 2.13 24.88
N GLU A 196 1.46 3.27 25.23
CA GLU A 196 0.88 3.51 26.56
C GLU A 196 -0.19 2.46 26.92
N GLU A 197 -1.12 2.19 26.00
CA GLU A 197 -2.27 1.30 26.25
C GLU A 197 -1.92 -0.20 26.11
N ASN A 198 -0.97 -0.57 25.24
CA ASN A 198 -0.78 -1.98 24.85
C ASN A 198 0.67 -2.47 24.97
N GLN A 199 1.63 -1.58 25.26
CA GLN A 199 3.08 -1.87 25.23
C GLN A 199 3.52 -2.47 23.89
N TYR A 200 2.83 -2.10 22.81
CA TYR A 200 3.12 -2.56 21.45
C TYR A 200 3.73 -1.43 20.63
N LEU A 201 4.94 -1.65 20.12
CA LEU A 201 5.68 -0.63 19.38
C LEU A 201 5.31 -0.66 17.90
N LEU A 202 4.52 0.32 17.46
CA LEU A 202 4.13 0.49 16.06
C LEU A 202 5.26 1.11 15.24
N CYS A 203 5.40 0.68 13.97
CA CYS A 203 6.08 1.49 12.97
C CYS A 203 5.15 2.63 12.49
N PRO A 204 5.68 3.70 11.86
CA PRO A 204 4.84 4.83 11.41
C PRO A 204 3.74 4.40 10.43
N HIS A 205 3.98 3.42 9.55
CA HIS A 205 2.98 2.91 8.61
C HIS A 205 1.83 2.18 9.32
N SER A 206 2.13 1.36 10.33
CA SER A 206 1.12 0.70 11.15
C SER A 206 0.33 1.72 11.98
N ALA A 207 1.00 2.78 12.43
CA ALA A 207 0.38 3.87 13.17
C ALA A 207 -0.61 4.71 12.34
N VAL A 208 -0.42 4.79 11.02
CA VAL A 208 -1.44 5.37 10.12
C VAL A 208 -2.78 4.62 10.25
N ALA A 209 -2.76 3.28 10.23
CA ALA A 209 -3.99 2.51 10.42
C ALA A 209 -4.53 2.58 11.87
N ALA A 210 -3.64 2.56 12.86
CA ALA A 210 -4.02 2.70 14.27
C ALA A 210 -4.64 4.06 14.58
N HIS A 211 -4.19 5.14 13.94
CA HIS A 211 -4.81 6.46 14.04
C HIS A 211 -6.30 6.38 13.69
N TYR A 212 -6.66 5.77 12.55
CA TYR A 212 -8.07 5.59 12.21
C TYR A 212 -8.85 4.87 13.29
N HIS A 213 -8.29 3.79 13.87
CA HIS A 213 -8.92 3.06 14.97
C HIS A 213 -9.17 3.96 16.18
N TYR A 214 -8.17 4.74 16.59
CA TYR A 214 -8.22 5.63 17.74
C TYR A 214 -9.12 6.86 17.55
N SER A 215 -9.32 7.28 16.29
CA SER A 215 -10.22 8.37 15.91
C SER A 215 -11.69 7.93 15.81
N GLN A 216 -11.98 6.62 15.80
CA GLN A 216 -13.36 6.16 15.80
C GLN A 216 -13.98 6.32 17.19
N PRO A 217 -15.18 6.91 17.31
CA PRO A 217 -15.93 6.87 18.55
C PRO A 217 -16.14 5.42 18.97
N HIS A 218 -15.99 5.11 20.26
CA HIS A 218 -16.20 3.77 20.85
C HIS A 218 -17.57 3.12 20.56
N ARG A 219 -18.48 3.80 19.83
CA ARG A 219 -19.86 3.37 19.51
C ARG A 219 -20.31 3.57 18.05
N ALA A 220 -19.47 4.11 17.15
CA ALA A 220 -19.92 4.48 15.80
C ALA A 220 -19.57 3.44 14.72
N CYS A 221 -20.02 2.20 14.88
CA CYS A 221 -20.09 1.21 13.78
C CYS A 221 -21.53 1.03 13.30
N LEU A 222 -22.29 2.13 13.18
CA LEU A 222 -23.67 2.11 12.68
C LEU A 222 -23.72 2.79 11.32
N HIS A 223 -23.52 2.01 10.25
CA HIS A 223 -23.94 2.42 8.92
C HIS A 223 -25.46 2.12 8.79
N PRO A 224 -26.31 3.08 8.37
CA PRO A 224 -27.77 2.95 8.42
C PRO A 224 -28.38 1.82 7.57
N LYS A 225 -27.62 1.19 6.67
CA LYS A 225 -28.12 0.12 5.77
C LYS A 225 -28.17 -1.28 6.41
N PHE A 226 -27.71 -1.46 7.65
CA PHE A 226 -27.65 -2.78 8.32
C PHE A 226 -28.37 -2.85 9.67
N SER A 227 -29.32 -1.94 9.94
CA SER A 227 -29.96 -1.74 11.26
C SER A 227 -30.99 -2.82 11.69
N CYS A 228 -31.05 -3.99 11.05
CA CYS A 228 -32.07 -5.00 11.37
C CYS A 228 -31.66 -6.03 12.44
N PHE A 229 -30.43 -6.00 12.95
CA PHE A 229 -30.02 -6.89 14.05
C PHE A 229 -29.60 -6.10 15.29
N SER A 230 -30.51 -6.03 16.26
CA SER A 230 -30.28 -5.46 17.58
C SER A 230 -29.43 -6.39 18.44
N PHE A 231 -28.10 -6.38 18.29
CA PHE A 231 -27.17 -6.76 19.35
C PHE A 231 -25.92 -5.89 19.23
N LEU A 232 -25.73 -5.01 20.22
CA LEU A 232 -24.69 -3.97 20.29
C LEU A 232 -23.29 -4.58 20.49
N SER A 233 -22.74 -5.22 19.47
CA SER A 233 -21.32 -5.56 19.41
C SER A 233 -20.64 -4.69 18.35
N SER A 234 -19.56 -4.00 18.73
CA SER A 234 -18.72 -3.26 17.79
C SER A 234 -18.18 -4.23 16.73
N ILE A 235 -18.31 -3.86 15.45
CA ILE A 235 -17.69 -4.59 14.34
C ILE A 235 -16.19 -4.79 14.66
N PRO A 236 -15.67 -6.03 14.71
CA PRO A 236 -14.26 -6.27 14.93
C PRO A 236 -13.42 -5.55 13.89
N ARG A 237 -12.32 -4.93 14.32
CA ARG A 237 -11.43 -4.17 13.44
C ARG A 237 -10.04 -4.78 13.43
N CYS A 238 -9.53 -5.07 12.24
CA CYS A 238 -8.16 -5.47 12.01
C CYS A 238 -7.40 -4.31 11.35
N CYS A 239 -6.36 -3.80 12.01
CA CYS A 239 -5.44 -2.82 11.41
C CYS A 239 -4.22 -3.57 10.87
N LEU A 240 -3.95 -3.47 9.57
CA LEU A 240 -2.79 -4.13 8.98
C LEU A 240 -1.50 -3.42 9.39
N ALA A 241 -0.52 -4.19 9.86
CA ALA A 241 0.80 -3.73 10.25
C ALA A 241 1.85 -4.13 9.20
N PRO A 242 2.18 -3.26 8.22
CA PRO A 242 2.98 -3.66 7.06
C PRO A 242 4.49 -3.75 7.35
N ALA A 243 4.96 -3.24 8.49
CA ALA A 243 6.37 -3.24 8.84
C ALA A 243 6.61 -3.28 10.36
N SER A 244 7.79 -3.78 10.74
CA SER A 244 8.31 -3.68 12.11
C SER A 244 8.85 -2.29 12.40
N ALA A 245 8.67 -1.82 13.64
CA ALA A 245 9.21 -0.54 14.12
C ALA A 245 10.74 -0.46 14.05
N ALA A 246 11.44 -1.60 14.11
CA ALA A 246 12.90 -1.67 13.99
C ALA A 246 13.43 -1.07 12.66
N LYS A 247 12.59 -1.03 11.62
CA LYS A 247 12.93 -0.42 10.32
C LYS A 247 12.90 1.11 10.32
N PHE A 248 12.28 1.75 11.31
CA PHE A 248 11.98 3.19 11.31
C PHE A 248 12.31 3.83 12.67
N GLN A 249 13.56 3.68 13.10
CA GLN A 249 14.02 4.14 14.41
C GLN A 249 13.83 5.66 14.62
N ASP A 250 14.05 6.47 13.58
CA ASP A 250 13.86 7.92 13.65
C ASP A 250 12.41 8.30 13.98
N ALA A 251 11.43 7.58 13.43
CA ALA A 251 10.02 7.80 13.75
C ALA A 251 9.70 7.40 15.19
N VAL A 252 10.30 6.31 15.68
CA VAL A 252 10.17 5.87 17.08
C VAL A 252 10.74 6.92 18.03
N LEU A 253 11.92 7.45 17.74
CA LEU A 253 12.56 8.51 18.52
C LEU A 253 11.74 9.81 18.51
N ARG A 254 11.18 10.21 17.36
CA ARG A 254 10.27 11.38 17.27
C ARG A 254 8.99 11.18 18.09
N ALA A 255 8.53 9.94 18.24
CA ALA A 255 7.43 9.62 19.15
C ALA A 255 7.83 9.66 20.64
N ASN A 256 9.08 9.98 20.98
CA ASN A 256 9.64 9.89 22.34
C ASN A 256 9.54 8.47 22.91
N LEU A 257 9.67 7.46 22.04
CA LEU A 257 9.68 6.05 22.41
C LEU A 257 11.10 5.50 22.23
N VAL A 258 11.37 4.36 22.88
CA VAL A 258 12.68 3.70 22.82
C VAL A 258 12.66 2.66 21.70
N PRO A 259 13.52 2.77 20.66
CA PRO A 259 13.64 1.75 19.63
C PRO A 259 14.01 0.39 20.21
N GLN A 260 13.25 -0.63 19.81
CA GLN A 260 13.54 -2.03 20.14
C GLN A 260 14.06 -2.71 18.88
N ILE A 261 15.38 -2.92 18.83
CA ILE A 261 16.05 -3.57 17.69
C ILE A 261 16.40 -5.01 18.10
N PRO A 262 15.85 -6.01 17.42
CA PRO A 262 16.22 -7.40 17.68
C PRO A 262 17.73 -7.63 17.47
N PRO A 263 18.41 -8.44 18.30
CA PRO A 263 19.83 -8.73 18.16
C PRO A 263 20.23 -9.21 16.76
N GLU A 264 19.34 -9.96 16.10
CA GLU A 264 19.53 -10.47 14.74
C GLU A 264 19.63 -9.34 13.71
N ILE A 265 18.84 -8.27 13.87
CA ILE A 265 18.89 -7.09 12.99
C ILE A 265 20.14 -6.26 13.28
N THR A 266 20.52 -6.10 14.55
CA THR A 266 21.77 -5.42 14.93
C THR A 266 22.98 -6.14 14.33
N ALA A 267 22.98 -7.47 14.34
CA ALA A 267 24.05 -8.27 13.75
C ALA A 267 24.25 -8.00 12.24
N LEU A 268 23.19 -7.64 11.50
CA LEU A 268 23.29 -7.33 10.08
C LEU A 268 24.15 -6.08 9.80
N THR A 269 24.27 -5.15 10.74
CA THR A 269 24.98 -3.87 10.53
C THR A 269 26.50 -4.02 10.40
N VAL A 270 27.05 -5.14 10.90
CA VAL A 270 28.48 -5.46 10.84
C VAL A 270 28.80 -6.55 9.82
N MET A 271 27.78 -7.11 9.14
CA MET A 271 27.99 -8.13 8.12
C MET A 271 28.56 -7.51 6.84
N GLU A 272 29.40 -8.29 6.16
CA GLU A 272 29.95 -7.89 4.86
C GLU A 272 28.83 -7.67 3.84
N THR A 273 28.82 -6.49 3.20
CA THR A 273 27.85 -6.16 2.17
C THR A 273 28.41 -6.47 0.80
N ARG A 274 27.73 -7.35 0.04
CA ARG A 274 28.08 -7.67 -1.35
C ARG A 274 27.29 -6.82 -2.34
N SER A 275 27.79 -5.60 -2.58
CA SER A 275 27.30 -4.71 -3.63
C SER A 275 28.41 -4.31 -4.61
N THR A 276 28.03 -3.93 -5.82
CA THR A 276 28.95 -3.31 -6.78
C THR A 276 28.44 -1.91 -7.13
N PRO A 277 29.25 -0.87 -6.96
CA PRO A 277 28.85 0.48 -7.31
C PRO A 277 28.73 0.65 -8.84
N LEU A 278 27.70 1.35 -9.28
CA LEU A 278 27.57 1.88 -10.63
C LEU A 278 28.12 3.30 -10.63
N GLU A 279 29.21 3.52 -11.36
CA GLU A 279 29.85 4.84 -11.45
C GLU A 279 28.99 5.82 -12.25
N TRP A 280 28.84 7.03 -11.73
CA TRP A 280 28.09 8.10 -12.39
C TRP A 280 28.81 8.54 -13.69
N GLY A 281 28.04 8.77 -14.77
CA GLY A 281 28.58 9.15 -16.08
C GLY A 281 29.02 7.99 -16.98
N ARG A 282 28.86 6.74 -16.54
CA ARG A 282 28.99 5.55 -17.40
C ARG A 282 27.65 5.13 -17.99
N ASP A 283 27.69 4.42 -19.11
CA ASP A 283 26.51 3.77 -19.69
C ASP A 283 26.06 2.61 -18.78
N TRP A 284 25.08 2.90 -17.92
CA TRP A 284 24.52 1.91 -17.00
C TRP A 284 23.80 0.79 -17.73
N ALA A 285 23.22 1.03 -18.91
CA ALA A 285 22.56 -0.01 -19.68
C ALA A 285 23.59 -1.03 -20.20
N GLN A 286 24.72 -0.58 -20.75
CA GLN A 286 25.79 -1.46 -21.20
C GLN A 286 26.40 -2.26 -20.05
N GLU A 287 26.63 -1.62 -18.89
CA GLU A 287 27.17 -2.27 -17.69
C GLU A 287 26.20 -3.35 -17.17
N LEU A 288 24.90 -3.05 -17.12
CA LEU A 288 23.85 -4.00 -16.75
C LEU A 288 23.81 -5.19 -17.72
N ARG A 289 23.86 -4.93 -19.03
CA ARG A 289 23.91 -5.98 -20.06
C ARG A 289 25.07 -6.92 -19.79
N GLY A 290 26.30 -6.41 -19.76
CA GLY A 290 27.50 -7.22 -19.56
C GLY A 290 27.46 -8.08 -18.30
N ARG A 291 26.86 -7.56 -17.22
CA ARG A 291 26.66 -8.32 -15.97
C ARG A 291 25.62 -9.42 -16.10
N ILE A 292 24.49 -9.15 -16.75
CA ILE A 292 23.46 -10.16 -17.01
C ILE A 292 24.05 -11.30 -17.84
N GLU A 293 24.83 -10.98 -18.88
CA GLU A 293 25.49 -11.99 -19.71
C GLU A 293 26.51 -12.80 -18.90
N ALA A 294 27.33 -12.14 -18.08
CA ALA A 294 28.33 -12.79 -17.23
C ALA A 294 27.68 -13.73 -16.20
N VAL A 295 26.54 -13.35 -15.61
CA VAL A 295 25.78 -14.21 -14.70
C VAL A 295 25.17 -15.38 -15.47
N ALA A 296 24.59 -15.14 -16.65
CA ALA A 296 23.99 -16.20 -17.46
C ALA A 296 25.03 -17.25 -17.91
N GLN A 297 26.29 -16.87 -18.09
CA GLN A 297 27.39 -17.81 -18.41
C GLN A 297 27.82 -18.68 -17.22
N GLN A 298 27.46 -18.34 -15.99
CA GLN A 298 27.78 -19.12 -14.79
C GLN A 298 26.77 -20.23 -14.49
N TRP A 299 25.67 -20.30 -15.26
CA TRP A 299 24.56 -21.24 -15.11
C TRP A 299 24.47 -22.13 -16.36
#